data_AF-A0A925MDY7-F1
#
_entry.id   AF-A0A925MDY7-F1
#
_cell.length_a   1.000
_cell.length_b   1.000
_cell.length_c   1.000
_cell.angle_alpha   90.00
_cell.angle_beta   90.00
_cell.angle_gamma   90.00
#
_symmetry.space_group_name_H-M   'P 1'
#
loop_
_entity.id
_entity.type
_entity.pdbx_description
1 polymer ?
#
loop_
_entity_poly.entity_id
_entity_poly.type
_entity_poly.pdbx_seq_one_letter_code
_entity_poly.pdbx_strand_id
1 'polypeptide(L)'
;MPRLLFALLVTAACSKSAGNQDKVSSPPPPPAGGADVIAVPQAGTGPSMGKAAAEPAAAKPSTGDDDRFKLKPEEGKLAIEVPADAKAGAETTARITVTPGSGYHVNLEYPVKLTLTSPTGVTLAKSEFVAGGHDKGKGDADAFDDNQLALSVKLTPTASGSYTINGNFKFAVCDKDQCLAKKEQIAIVVAAK
;
A
#
# COMPACT_ATOMS: atom_id res chain seq x y z
N MET A 1 21.33 9.21 54.59
CA MET A 1 21.61 10.65 54.75
C MET A 1 21.28 11.35 53.45
N PRO A 2 20.77 12.60 53.51
CA PRO A 2 19.72 13.08 52.62
C PRO A 2 20.21 14.09 51.57
N ARG A 3 19.25 14.54 50.73
CA ARG A 3 19.25 15.78 49.92
C ARG A 3 20.14 15.74 48.66
N LEU A 4 19.71 16.19 47.49
CA LEU A 4 19.10 17.50 47.26
C LEU A 4 18.28 17.48 45.95
N LEU A 5 17.07 18.05 46.01
CA LEU A 5 16.31 18.55 44.86
C LEU A 5 17.16 19.57 44.07
N PHE A 6 17.04 19.57 42.75
CA PHE A 6 17.17 20.79 41.97
C PHE A 6 16.10 20.81 40.88
N ALA A 7 15.04 21.58 41.14
CA ALA A 7 14.10 22.05 40.14
C ALA A 7 14.71 23.28 39.45
N LEU A 8 14.64 23.33 38.13
CA LEU A 8 14.97 24.52 37.36
C LEU A 8 13.85 24.76 36.35
N LEU A 9 12.97 25.70 36.71
CA LEU A 9 12.06 26.38 35.79
C LEU A 9 12.87 27.28 34.87
N VAL A 10 12.60 27.22 33.56
CA VAL A 10 12.99 28.26 32.61
C VAL A 10 11.73 28.76 31.93
N THR A 11 11.31 29.96 32.30
CA THR A 11 10.29 30.76 31.62
C THR A 11 10.97 31.54 30.48
N ALA A 12 10.55 31.33 29.24
CA ALA A 12 10.92 32.18 28.12
C ALA A 12 9.66 32.91 27.61
N ALA A 13 9.64 34.23 27.81
CA ALA A 13 8.70 35.15 27.22
C ALA A 13 9.39 35.86 26.05
N CYS A 14 8.74 35.91 24.87
CA CYS A 14 9.01 36.89 23.83
C CYS A 14 7.70 37.23 23.09
N SER A 15 7.29 38.49 23.24
CA SER A 15 6.27 39.15 22.43
C SER A 15 6.94 39.92 21.29
N LYS A 16 6.49 39.75 20.04
CA LYS A 16 6.35 40.87 19.07
C LYS A 16 5.58 40.51 17.79
N SER A 17 4.86 41.54 17.36
CA SER A 17 3.84 41.71 16.32
C SER A 17 4.33 41.63 14.86
N ALA A 18 3.46 41.18 13.93
CA ALA A 18 2.94 41.98 12.80
C ALA A 18 2.36 41.10 11.65
N GLY A 19 1.18 41.48 11.13
CA GLY A 19 0.92 41.47 9.68
C GLY A 19 0.12 40.33 9.05
N ASN A 20 -1.18 40.59 8.84
CA ASN A 20 -1.91 40.50 7.55
C ASN A 20 -1.91 39.17 6.74
N GLN A 21 -3.11 38.58 6.57
CA GLN A 21 -3.62 37.76 5.45
C GLN A 21 -4.94 37.10 5.95
N ASP A 22 -6.07 37.01 5.24
CA ASP A 22 -6.39 37.18 3.83
C ASP A 22 -7.87 37.51 3.64
N LYS A 23 -8.14 38.21 2.53
CA LYS A 23 -9.47 38.51 2.02
C LYS A 23 -10.17 37.24 1.54
N VAL A 24 -11.42 37.13 1.95
CA VAL A 24 -12.49 36.37 1.33
C VAL A 24 -12.60 36.75 -0.16
N SER A 25 -12.57 35.78 -1.07
CA SER A 25 -13.09 35.93 -2.43
C SER A 25 -13.57 34.59 -2.95
N SER A 26 -14.88 34.41 -2.87
CA SER A 26 -15.62 33.37 -3.59
C SER A 26 -15.55 33.63 -5.10
N PRO A 27 -15.43 32.59 -5.95
CA PRO A 27 -15.67 32.73 -7.38
C PRO A 27 -17.19 32.82 -7.70
N PRO A 28 -17.60 33.63 -8.70
CA PRO A 28 -18.98 33.73 -9.15
C PRO A 28 -19.41 32.59 -10.10
N PRO A 29 -20.72 32.35 -10.28
CA PRO A 29 -21.27 31.35 -11.19
C PRO A 29 -21.26 31.78 -12.66
N PRO A 30 -21.27 30.84 -13.64
CA PRO A 30 -21.41 31.16 -15.06
C PRO A 30 -22.86 31.51 -15.45
N PRO A 31 -23.08 32.41 -16.43
CA PRO A 31 -24.40 32.81 -16.90
C PRO A 31 -25.02 31.83 -17.91
N ALA A 32 -26.35 31.80 -17.89
CA ALA A 32 -27.20 31.15 -18.88
C ALA A 32 -27.65 32.11 -19.99
N GLY A 33 -27.87 31.58 -21.19
CA GLY A 33 -28.85 32.11 -22.14
C GLY A 33 -28.33 32.58 -23.49
N GLY A 34 -28.87 32.02 -24.57
CA GLY A 34 -28.73 32.53 -25.94
C GLY A 34 -29.13 31.48 -26.98
N ALA A 35 -30.41 31.45 -27.33
CA ALA A 35 -30.98 30.64 -28.40
C ALA A 35 -30.83 31.34 -29.75
N ASP A 36 -30.59 30.57 -30.82
CA ASP A 36 -31.05 30.94 -32.16
C ASP A 36 -31.25 29.68 -33.02
N VAL A 37 -32.41 29.59 -33.64
CA VAL A 37 -32.88 28.54 -34.56
C VAL A 37 -33.12 29.26 -35.88
N ILE A 38 -32.60 28.79 -37.02
CA ILE A 38 -33.27 28.79 -38.35
C ILE A 38 -32.51 27.87 -39.35
N ALA A 39 -33.26 26.87 -39.82
CA ALA A 39 -33.34 26.13 -41.10
C ALA A 39 -32.20 26.00 -42.16
N VAL A 40 -31.94 24.72 -42.48
CA VAL A 40 -31.63 23.93 -43.72
C VAL A 40 -31.58 24.60 -45.12
N PRO A 41 -30.82 24.05 -46.10
CA PRO A 41 -31.33 22.92 -46.91
C PRO A 41 -30.35 21.74 -47.20
N GLN A 42 -30.96 20.60 -47.56
CA GLN A 42 -30.38 19.29 -47.92
C GLN A 42 -29.48 19.30 -49.17
N ALA A 43 -28.51 18.37 -49.22
CA ALA A 43 -28.49 17.20 -50.13
C ALA A 43 -27.11 16.50 -50.12
N GLY A 44 -27.07 15.17 -49.99
CA GLY A 44 -25.84 14.40 -50.23
C GLY A 44 -25.73 13.05 -49.52
N THR A 45 -26.53 12.07 -49.97
CA THR A 45 -26.29 10.61 -49.99
C THR A 45 -25.02 10.01 -49.36
N GLY A 46 -25.20 9.06 -48.43
CA GLY A 46 -24.21 8.04 -48.05
C GLY A 46 -24.73 7.09 -46.94
N PRO A 47 -24.71 5.75 -47.11
CA PRO A 47 -25.55 4.83 -46.32
C PRO A 47 -24.91 4.24 -45.05
N SER A 48 -25.78 3.99 -44.07
CA SER A 48 -25.88 2.81 -43.18
C SER A 48 -24.60 2.04 -42.81
N MET A 49 -24.26 1.99 -41.51
CA MET A 49 -24.17 0.74 -40.73
C MET A 49 -23.75 1.01 -39.27
N GLY A 50 -24.42 0.33 -38.33
CA GLY A 50 -23.74 -0.18 -37.12
C GLY A 50 -23.89 0.61 -35.82
N LYS A 51 -25.07 0.50 -35.21
CA LYS A 51 -25.23 0.59 -33.75
C LYS A 51 -24.46 -0.56 -33.11
N ALA A 52 -23.31 -0.27 -32.49
CA ALA A 52 -22.68 -1.17 -31.53
C ALA A 52 -22.62 -0.45 -30.18
N ALA A 53 -23.52 -0.86 -29.30
CA ALA A 53 -23.47 -0.52 -27.89
C ALA A 53 -22.10 -0.94 -27.34
N ALA A 54 -21.44 -0.01 -26.65
CA ALA A 54 -20.28 -0.31 -25.85
C ALA A 54 -20.71 -1.26 -24.72
N GLU A 55 -20.42 -2.54 -24.92
CA GLU A 55 -20.47 -3.56 -23.89
C GLU A 55 -19.33 -3.25 -22.90
N PRO A 56 -19.59 -3.15 -21.58
CA PRO A 56 -18.51 -2.98 -20.62
C PRO A 56 -17.69 -4.26 -20.62
N ALA A 57 -16.41 -4.13 -20.98
CA ALA A 57 -15.45 -5.22 -20.85
C ALA A 57 -15.39 -5.65 -19.38
N ALA A 58 -16.10 -6.72 -19.06
CA ALA A 58 -15.99 -7.42 -17.80
C ALA A 58 -14.52 -7.86 -17.65
N ALA A 59 -13.83 -7.20 -16.72
CA ALA A 59 -12.51 -7.63 -16.28
C ALA A 59 -12.63 -9.09 -15.81
N LYS A 60 -12.02 -10.01 -16.57
CA LYS A 60 -11.92 -11.41 -16.15
C LYS A 60 -11.23 -11.44 -14.79
N PRO A 61 -11.77 -12.14 -13.78
CA PRO A 61 -11.08 -12.31 -12.51
C PRO A 61 -9.77 -13.06 -12.79
N SER A 62 -8.64 -12.43 -12.47
CA SER A 62 -7.33 -13.08 -12.54
C SER A 62 -7.28 -14.14 -11.44
N THR A 63 -7.58 -15.39 -11.79
CA THR A 63 -7.27 -16.58 -10.99
C THR A 63 -5.78 -16.52 -10.64
N GLY A 64 -5.43 -16.66 -9.37
CA GLY A 64 -4.14 -16.27 -8.79
C GLY A 64 -2.94 -17.16 -9.11
N ASP A 65 -2.97 -17.88 -10.23
CA ASP A 65 -2.05 -18.97 -10.57
C ASP A 65 -1.30 -18.73 -11.89
N ASP A 66 -1.01 -17.47 -12.20
CA ASP A 66 -0.13 -17.14 -13.32
C ASP A 66 1.31 -16.96 -12.81
N ASP A 67 2.15 -17.95 -13.10
CA ASP A 67 3.54 -18.04 -12.65
C ASP A 67 4.39 -16.81 -13.01
N ARG A 68 3.98 -16.01 -14.01
CA ARG A 68 4.70 -14.80 -14.41
C ARG A 68 4.76 -13.74 -13.31
N PHE A 69 3.78 -13.75 -12.41
CA PHE A 69 3.72 -12.84 -11.25
C PHE A 69 4.37 -13.43 -10.00
N LYS A 70 4.87 -14.66 -10.05
CA LYS A 70 5.64 -15.22 -8.95
C LYS A 70 7.08 -14.69 -8.99
N LEU A 71 7.65 -14.48 -7.82
CA LEU A 71 9.03 -14.10 -7.61
C LEU A 71 9.89 -15.31 -7.91
N LYS A 72 10.67 -15.21 -8.97
CA LYS A 72 11.62 -16.25 -9.33
C LYS A 72 12.88 -16.11 -8.47
N PRO A 73 13.59 -17.20 -8.17
CA PRO A 73 14.78 -17.17 -7.33
C PRO A 73 15.88 -16.21 -7.82
N GLU A 74 16.00 -16.02 -9.13
CA GLU A 74 16.96 -15.09 -9.74
C GLU A 74 16.57 -13.61 -9.55
N GLU A 75 15.27 -13.31 -9.41
CA GLU A 75 14.74 -11.97 -9.23
C GLU A 75 14.78 -11.55 -7.76
N GLY A 76 14.78 -12.51 -6.84
CA GLY A 76 14.96 -12.28 -5.41
C GLY A 76 14.47 -13.42 -4.53
N LYS A 77 14.49 -13.15 -3.22
CA LYS A 77 14.06 -14.07 -2.17
C LYS A 77 13.01 -13.40 -1.29
N LEU A 78 11.91 -14.11 -1.07
CA LEU A 78 10.94 -13.82 -0.02
C LEU A 78 11.25 -14.68 1.21
N ALA A 79 11.36 -14.05 2.37
CA ALA A 79 11.57 -14.71 3.66
C ALA A 79 10.46 -14.30 4.63
N ILE A 80 9.96 -15.27 5.41
CA ILE A 80 9.00 -15.05 6.47
C ILE A 80 9.60 -15.66 7.73
N GLU A 81 9.89 -14.80 8.71
CA GLU A 81 10.50 -15.17 9.97
C GLU A 81 9.47 -14.98 11.08
N VAL A 82 9.21 -16.03 11.85
CA VAL A 82 8.27 -16.01 12.97
C VAL A 82 9.03 -16.40 14.25
N PRO A 83 8.94 -15.62 15.34
CA PRO A 83 9.56 -15.97 16.61
C PRO A 83 9.07 -17.32 17.13
N ALA A 84 9.99 -18.21 17.52
CA ALA A 84 9.69 -19.56 18.00
C ALA A 84 9.07 -19.59 19.41
N ASP A 85 9.09 -18.45 20.09
CA ASP A 85 8.63 -18.19 21.45
C ASP A 85 7.31 -17.41 21.50
N ALA A 86 6.53 -17.41 20.41
CA ALA A 86 5.17 -16.89 20.42
C ALA A 86 4.37 -17.53 21.57
N LYS A 87 3.78 -16.71 22.44
CA LYS A 87 2.97 -17.16 23.58
C LYS A 87 1.51 -16.85 23.36
N ALA A 88 0.65 -17.76 23.81
CA ALA A 88 -0.79 -17.48 23.88
C ALA A 88 -1.06 -16.21 24.70
N GLY A 89 -1.90 -15.33 24.16
CA GLY A 89 -2.28 -14.06 24.78
C GLY A 89 -1.22 -12.95 24.72
N ALA A 90 -0.04 -13.19 24.15
CA ALA A 90 1.02 -12.19 24.02
C ALA A 90 1.20 -11.75 22.57
N GLU A 91 1.51 -10.45 22.37
CA GLU A 91 1.91 -9.93 21.07
C GLU A 91 3.24 -10.57 20.66
N THR A 92 3.31 -11.02 19.42
CA THR A 92 4.53 -11.42 18.73
C THR A 92 4.61 -10.72 17.37
N THR A 93 5.80 -10.62 16.81
CA THR A 93 6.04 -9.94 15.54
C THR A 93 6.64 -10.91 14.54
N ALA A 94 5.91 -11.22 13.47
CA ALA A 94 6.45 -11.93 12.32
C ALA A 94 7.06 -10.92 11.34
N ARG A 95 8.23 -11.23 10.77
CA ARG A 95 8.93 -10.37 9.81
C ARG A 95 8.85 -10.97 8.42
N ILE A 96 8.37 -10.19 7.46
CA ILE A 96 8.36 -10.53 6.04
C ILE A 96 9.44 -9.69 5.36
N THR A 97 10.36 -10.34 4.64
CA THR A 97 11.48 -9.66 3.98
C THR A 97 11.57 -10.08 2.52
N VAL A 98 11.67 -9.12 1.63
CA VAL A 98 12.06 -9.31 0.23
C VAL A 98 13.47 -8.78 0.05
N THR A 99 14.34 -9.62 -0.48
CA THR A 99 15.70 -9.27 -0.89
C THR A 99 15.81 -9.50 -2.39
N PRO A 100 16.03 -8.45 -3.21
CA PRO A 100 16.23 -8.61 -4.65
C PRO A 100 17.43 -9.49 -4.97
N GLY A 101 17.35 -10.16 -6.12
CA GLY A 101 18.45 -10.92 -6.69
C GLY A 101 19.54 -10.02 -7.26
N SER A 102 20.66 -10.61 -7.67
CA SER A 102 21.75 -9.85 -8.29
C SER A 102 21.30 -9.20 -9.60
N GLY A 103 21.55 -7.90 -9.76
CA GLY A 103 21.09 -7.14 -10.93
C GLY A 103 19.64 -6.67 -10.85
N TYR A 104 18.94 -6.98 -9.75
CA TYR A 104 17.59 -6.50 -9.45
C TYR A 104 17.60 -5.52 -8.27
N HIS A 105 16.57 -4.68 -8.20
CA HIS A 105 16.28 -3.81 -7.06
C HIS A 105 14.77 -3.78 -6.77
N VAL A 106 14.39 -3.38 -5.56
CA VAL A 106 12.97 -3.14 -5.21
C VAL A 106 12.48 -1.90 -5.96
N ASN A 107 11.32 -1.99 -6.62
CA ASN A 107 10.70 -0.81 -7.23
C ASN A 107 10.04 0.07 -6.16
N LEU A 108 10.66 1.20 -5.83
CA LEU A 108 10.11 2.13 -4.84
C LEU A 108 8.88 2.90 -5.33
N GLU A 109 8.67 2.99 -6.64
CA GLU A 109 7.54 3.71 -7.26
C GLU A 109 6.30 2.83 -7.42
N TYR A 110 6.48 1.51 -7.39
CA TYR A 110 5.38 0.57 -7.46
C TYR A 110 4.70 0.45 -6.09
N PRO A 111 3.36 0.58 -6.01
CA PRO A 111 2.65 0.46 -4.75
C PRO A 111 2.77 -0.97 -4.21
N VAL A 112 3.49 -1.10 -3.10
CA VAL A 112 3.56 -2.32 -2.31
C VAL A 112 2.30 -2.43 -1.47
N LYS A 113 1.66 -3.60 -1.52
CA LYS A 113 0.47 -3.89 -0.72
C LYS A 113 0.50 -5.32 -0.20
N LEU A 114 0.49 -5.48 1.11
CA LEU A 114 0.28 -6.75 1.77
C LEU A 114 -1.09 -6.75 2.43
N THR A 115 -1.94 -7.71 2.07
CA THR A 115 -3.24 -7.93 2.71
C THR A 115 -3.24 -9.29 3.39
N LEU A 116 -3.54 -9.33 4.68
CA LEU A 116 -3.57 -10.52 5.52
C LEU A 116 -5.01 -10.87 5.91
N THR A 117 -5.29 -12.17 5.96
CA THR A 117 -6.54 -12.73 6.46
C THR A 117 -6.26 -13.37 7.81
N SER A 118 -6.80 -12.76 8.87
CA SER A 118 -6.64 -13.30 10.22
C SER A 118 -7.43 -14.60 10.37
N PRO A 119 -6.81 -15.71 10.79
CA PRO A 119 -7.54 -16.92 11.14
C PRO A 119 -8.26 -16.72 12.49
N THR A 120 -9.23 -17.60 12.78
CA THR A 120 -9.84 -17.66 14.11
C THR A 120 -8.76 -17.94 15.17
N GLY A 121 -8.82 -17.21 16.29
CA GLY A 121 -7.87 -17.36 17.39
C GLY A 121 -6.56 -16.60 17.21
N VAL A 122 -6.45 -15.72 16.21
CA VAL A 122 -5.37 -14.73 16.09
C VAL A 122 -5.96 -13.35 15.89
N THR A 123 -5.42 -12.37 16.60
CA THR A 123 -5.69 -10.95 16.38
C THR A 123 -4.49 -10.33 15.66
N LEU A 124 -4.71 -9.67 14.53
CA LEU A 124 -3.69 -8.86 13.86
C LEU A 124 -3.83 -7.41 14.28
N ALA A 125 -2.73 -6.74 14.65
CA ALA A 125 -2.77 -5.30 14.93
C ALA A 125 -3.12 -4.49 13.67
N LYS A 126 -2.71 -5.00 12.51
CA LYS A 126 -2.97 -4.43 11.19
C LYS A 126 -3.06 -5.57 10.18
N SER A 127 -4.08 -5.56 9.34
CA SER A 127 -4.30 -6.56 8.28
C SER A 127 -3.84 -6.09 6.90
N GLU A 128 -3.61 -4.80 6.72
CA GLU A 128 -3.17 -4.22 5.45
C GLU A 128 -1.97 -3.31 5.65
N PHE A 129 -0.90 -3.57 4.89
CA PHE A 129 0.34 -2.79 4.92
C PHE A 129 0.60 -2.21 3.53
N VAL A 130 1.04 -0.95 3.50
CA VAL A 130 1.34 -0.23 2.26
C VAL A 130 2.72 0.43 2.30
N ALA A 131 3.40 0.47 1.15
CA ALA A 131 4.64 1.21 0.95
C ALA A 131 4.79 1.57 -0.55
N GLY A 132 5.74 2.43 -0.86
CA GLY A 132 6.02 2.88 -2.23
C GLY A 132 4.89 3.69 -2.84
N GLY A 133 4.79 3.65 -4.16
CA GLY A 133 3.90 4.52 -4.92
C GLY A 133 4.61 5.78 -5.42
N HIS A 134 3.85 6.73 -5.93
CA HIS A 134 4.40 7.94 -6.56
C HIS A 134 5.29 8.77 -5.61
N ASP A 135 4.98 8.77 -4.32
CA ASP A 135 5.74 9.44 -3.26
C ASP A 135 6.98 8.64 -2.79
N LYS A 136 7.16 7.40 -3.27
CA LYS A 136 8.24 6.48 -2.88
C LYS A 136 8.36 6.31 -1.35
N GLY A 137 7.25 6.51 -0.64
CA GLY A 137 7.22 6.54 0.82
C GLY A 137 7.44 5.15 1.43
N LYS A 138 8.17 5.10 2.54
CA LYS A 138 8.37 3.86 3.31
C LYS A 138 7.06 3.27 3.85
N GLY A 139 6.05 4.11 4.11
CA GLY A 139 4.75 3.69 4.62
C GLY A 139 4.87 2.82 5.88
N ASP A 140 4.26 1.64 5.83
CA ASP A 140 4.24 0.65 6.91
C ASP A 140 5.47 -0.27 6.94
N ALA A 141 6.39 -0.14 5.98
CA ALA A 141 7.59 -0.96 5.92
C ALA A 141 8.58 -0.57 7.03
N ASP A 142 9.31 -1.54 7.57
CA ASP A 142 10.44 -1.31 8.48
C ASP A 142 11.70 -0.94 7.71
N ALA A 143 11.87 -1.50 6.51
CA ALA A 143 12.90 -1.16 5.54
C ALA A 143 12.25 -1.10 4.15
N PHE A 144 12.59 -0.07 3.38
CA PHE A 144 12.08 0.11 2.03
C PHE A 144 13.06 0.96 1.22
N ASP A 145 13.95 0.26 0.53
CA ASP A 145 14.97 0.81 -0.34
C ASP A 145 15.28 -0.20 -1.46
N ASP A 146 16.17 0.18 -2.39
CA ASP A 146 16.51 -0.61 -3.56
C ASP A 146 16.99 -2.05 -3.22
N ASN A 147 17.51 -2.28 -2.02
CA ASN A 147 18.11 -3.55 -1.61
C ASN A 147 17.18 -4.39 -0.71
N GLN A 148 16.17 -3.78 -0.10
CA GLN A 148 15.31 -4.48 0.86
C GLN A 148 13.93 -3.86 1.01
N LEU A 149 12.94 -4.74 1.08
CA LEU A 149 11.60 -4.44 1.59
C LEU A 149 11.33 -5.35 2.80
N ALA A 150 11.07 -4.76 3.96
CA ALA A 150 10.76 -5.50 5.19
C ALA A 150 9.48 -4.99 5.85
N LEU A 151 8.63 -5.89 6.33
CA LEU A 151 7.36 -5.60 7.00
C LEU A 151 7.26 -6.40 8.30
N SER A 152 6.90 -5.72 9.40
CA SER A 152 6.64 -6.32 10.70
C SER A 152 5.15 -6.50 10.94
N VAL A 153 4.71 -7.75 10.95
CA VAL A 153 3.33 -8.14 11.22
C VAL A 153 3.19 -8.47 12.70
N LYS A 154 2.58 -7.54 13.43
CA LYS A 154 2.21 -7.75 14.84
C LYS A 154 0.93 -8.57 14.95
N LEU A 155 1.01 -9.65 15.70
CA LEU A 155 -0.08 -10.61 15.86
C LEU A 155 -0.12 -11.15 17.30
N THR A 156 -1.32 -11.48 17.77
CA THR A 156 -1.56 -12.02 19.12
C THR A 156 -2.42 -13.27 19.00
N PRO A 157 -1.84 -14.47 19.19
CA PRO A 157 -2.62 -15.71 19.27
C PRO A 157 -3.43 -15.72 20.57
N THR A 158 -4.68 -16.15 20.56
CA THR A 158 -5.53 -16.15 21.77
C THR A 158 -5.33 -17.40 22.65
N ALA A 159 -4.85 -18.49 22.06
CA ALA A 159 -4.59 -19.75 22.74
C ALA A 159 -3.31 -20.40 22.19
N SER A 160 -2.78 -21.41 22.87
CA SER A 160 -1.69 -22.23 22.32
C SER A 160 -2.17 -23.05 21.13
N GLY A 161 -1.28 -23.33 20.19
CA GLY A 161 -1.63 -24.03 18.95
C GLY A 161 -0.87 -23.50 17.74
N SER A 162 -1.15 -24.09 16.58
CA SER A 162 -0.60 -23.65 15.29
C SER A 162 -1.64 -22.87 14.51
N TYR A 163 -1.27 -21.67 14.06
CA TYR A 163 -2.12 -20.77 13.30
C TYR A 163 -1.46 -20.48 11.96
N THR A 164 -2.27 -20.42 10.90
CA THR A 164 -1.81 -20.02 9.57
C THR A 164 -2.52 -18.74 9.16
N ILE A 165 -1.77 -17.66 9.02
CA ILE A 165 -2.28 -16.37 8.52
C ILE A 165 -1.94 -16.32 7.03
N ASN A 166 -2.98 -16.35 6.20
CA ASN A 166 -2.82 -16.28 4.75
C ASN A 166 -2.78 -14.82 4.29
N GLY A 167 -1.99 -14.52 3.26
CA GLY A 167 -1.89 -13.17 2.73
C GLY A 167 -1.68 -13.11 1.23
N ASN A 168 -2.06 -11.97 0.65
CA ASN A 168 -1.70 -11.59 -0.72
C ASN A 168 -0.71 -10.44 -0.66
N PHE A 169 0.46 -10.63 -1.25
CA PHE A 169 1.55 -9.68 -1.21
C PHE A 169 1.91 -9.22 -2.62
N LYS A 170 1.71 -7.93 -2.88
CA LYS A 170 2.02 -7.29 -4.15
C LYS A 170 3.20 -6.35 -3.96
N PHE A 171 4.18 -6.49 -4.83
CA PHE A 171 5.36 -5.62 -4.90
C PHE A 171 5.92 -5.70 -6.32
N ALA A 172 6.99 -4.97 -6.62
CA ALA A 172 7.70 -5.15 -7.88
C ALA A 172 9.21 -5.10 -7.64
N VAL A 173 9.93 -5.83 -8.48
CA VAL A 173 11.39 -5.77 -8.57
C VAL A 173 11.75 -5.36 -9.99
N CYS A 174 12.75 -4.52 -10.16
CA CYS A 174 13.19 -4.05 -11.46
C CYS A 174 14.61 -4.53 -11.73
N ASP A 175 14.87 -4.93 -12.97
CA ASP A 175 16.23 -5.00 -13.49
C ASP A 175 16.56 -3.69 -14.24
N LYS A 176 17.65 -3.72 -15.03
CA LYS A 176 18.12 -2.59 -15.84
C LYS A 176 17.21 -2.23 -17.02
N ASP A 177 16.37 -3.15 -17.48
CA ASP A 177 15.54 -3.01 -18.69
C ASP A 177 14.05 -2.85 -18.36
N GLN A 178 13.57 -3.51 -17.30
CA GLN A 178 12.14 -3.60 -16.99
C GLN A 178 11.84 -3.80 -15.49
N CYS A 179 10.60 -3.46 -15.13
CA CYS A 179 10.04 -3.72 -13.81
C CYS A 179 9.03 -4.87 -13.86
N LEU A 180 9.22 -5.84 -12.97
CA LEU A 180 8.42 -7.05 -12.87
C LEU A 180 7.52 -6.97 -11.64
N ALA A 181 6.22 -6.77 -11.88
CA ALA A 181 5.23 -6.82 -10.82
C ALA A 181 5.05 -8.26 -10.31
N LYS A 182 5.00 -8.40 -8.99
CA LYS A 182 4.89 -9.68 -8.28
C LYS A 182 3.64 -9.73 -7.42
N LYS A 183 3.06 -10.92 -7.34
CA LYS A 183 1.87 -11.24 -6.55
C LYS A 183 2.08 -12.59 -5.86
N GLU A 184 2.59 -12.52 -4.64
CA GLU A 184 2.82 -13.68 -3.80
C GLU A 184 1.61 -14.01 -2.94
N GLN A 185 1.34 -15.30 -2.80
CA GLN A 185 0.47 -15.79 -1.74
C GLN A 185 1.39 -16.26 -0.63
N ILE A 186 1.24 -15.67 0.55
CA ILE A 186 2.08 -15.98 1.69
C ILE A 186 1.26 -16.69 2.77
N ALA A 187 1.94 -17.53 3.53
CA ALA A 187 1.40 -18.19 4.71
C ALA A 187 2.37 -17.97 5.88
N ILE A 188 1.93 -17.21 6.88
CA ILE A 188 2.68 -17.01 8.12
C ILE A 188 2.20 -18.09 9.08
N VAL A 189 3.07 -19.06 9.38
CA VAL A 189 2.78 -20.15 10.31
C VAL A 189 3.31 -19.77 11.69
N VAL A 190 2.41 -19.61 12.65
CA VAL A 190 2.73 -19.23 14.04
C VAL A 190 2.40 -20.40 14.95
N ALA A 191 3.40 -20.90 15.67
CA ALA A 191 3.21 -21.90 16.71
C ALA A 191 3.24 -21.20 18.09
N ALA A 192 2.07 -20.97 18.67
CA ALA A 192 1.92 -20.38 20.00
C ALA A 192 2.02 -21.47 21.08
N LYS A 193 2.79 -21.20 22.13
CA LYS A 193 2.94 -22.07 23.30
C LYS A 193 2.22 -21.50 24.52
#